data_AF-A0A426FM96-F1
#
_entry.id   AF-A0A426FM96-F1
#
_cell.length_a   1.000
_cell.length_b   1.000
_cell.length_c   1.000
_cell.angle_alpha   90.00
_cell.angle_beta   90.00
_cell.angle_gamma   90.00
#
_symmetry.space_group_name_H-M   'P 1'
#
loop_
_entity.id
_entity.type
_entity.pdbx_description
1 polymer ?
#
loop_
_entity_poly.entity_id
_entity_poly.type
_entity_poly.pdbx_seq_one_letter_code
_entity_poly.pdbx_strand_id
1 'polypeptide(L)'
;MPNPRSLYMLLSAALISSSMVACGGPNVPDSTTTPPGNFKEAFAQLEARGELPVLDRTDTIAGIDANQNGVRDDIEAFINSLPDTPVQKKRLYNLQRALNNSMLVDLNDKYRLREAANDVSRSVTCVSISYQDPATRPRRSLQIEKMTANTRQRYRAYMKYNSALNGSVFSMVPDSVCPMYDK
;
A
#
# COMPACT_ATOMS: atom_id res chain seq x y z
N MET A 1 -20.09 24.62 -51.63
CA MET A 1 -21.06 23.72 -52.31
C MET A 1 -21.96 23.11 -51.24
N PRO A 2 -23.30 23.09 -51.44
CA PRO A 2 -24.30 22.61 -50.48
C PRO A 2 -24.50 21.08 -50.55
N ASN A 3 -24.99 20.51 -49.44
CA ASN A 3 -25.58 19.17 -49.27
C ASN A 3 -27.03 19.17 -49.87
N PRO A 4 -27.92 18.13 -49.82
CA PRO A 4 -27.83 16.69 -49.42
C PRO A 4 -28.72 15.73 -50.30
N ARG A 5 -28.87 14.45 -49.87
CA ARG A 5 -30.04 13.51 -49.99
C ARG A 5 -30.00 12.29 -50.94
N SER A 6 -30.60 11.22 -50.37
CA SER A 6 -31.36 10.09 -50.94
C SER A 6 -30.64 8.74 -51.12
N LEU A 7 -30.99 7.67 -50.36
CA LEU A 7 -32.19 6.78 -50.47
C LEU A 7 -32.07 5.92 -51.75
N TYR A 8 -31.91 4.59 -51.76
CA TYR A 8 -32.75 3.47 -51.27
C TYR A 8 -31.87 2.19 -51.19
N MET A 9 -31.81 1.41 -50.11
CA MET A 9 -32.74 0.35 -49.69
C MET A 9 -33.14 -0.65 -50.81
N LEU A 10 -32.38 -1.74 -50.98
CA LEU A 10 -32.87 -3.00 -51.56
C LEU A 10 -32.28 -4.22 -50.86
N LEU A 11 -33.17 -5.19 -50.68
CA LEU A 11 -33.08 -6.44 -49.93
C LEU A 11 -31.94 -7.36 -50.37
N SER A 12 -31.35 -8.07 -49.40
CA SER A 12 -30.95 -9.48 -49.59
C SER A 12 -30.95 -10.18 -48.23
N ALA A 13 -31.90 -11.11 -48.08
CA ALA A 13 -31.99 -12.03 -46.95
C ALA A 13 -30.99 -13.17 -47.15
N ALA A 14 -30.20 -13.49 -46.13
CA ALA A 14 -29.62 -14.83 -45.93
C ALA A 14 -29.20 -15.02 -44.47
N LEU A 15 -29.96 -15.85 -43.75
CA LEU A 15 -29.55 -16.49 -42.50
C LEU A 15 -28.45 -17.52 -42.79
N ILE A 16 -27.23 -17.34 -42.28
CA ILE A 16 -26.28 -18.46 -42.05
C ILE A 16 -25.42 -18.18 -40.80
N SER A 17 -25.68 -18.99 -39.77
CA SER A 17 -24.80 -19.61 -38.78
C SER A 17 -23.65 -18.83 -38.13
N SER A 18 -23.75 -18.76 -36.80
CA SER A 18 -22.69 -18.51 -35.83
C SER A 18 -21.41 -19.29 -36.11
N SER A 19 -20.29 -18.58 -36.22
CA SER A 19 -18.98 -19.09 -35.86
C SER A 19 -18.37 -18.14 -34.84
N MET A 20 -18.40 -18.53 -33.56
CA MET A 20 -17.51 -17.92 -32.59
C MET A 20 -16.10 -18.28 -33.01
N VAL A 21 -15.40 -17.31 -33.59
CA VAL A 21 -13.93 -17.38 -33.72
C VAL A 21 -13.39 -17.23 -32.30
N ALA A 22 -13.19 -18.36 -31.64
CA ALA A 22 -12.29 -18.44 -30.51
C ALA A 22 -10.92 -18.03 -31.05
N CYS A 23 -10.44 -16.86 -30.63
CA CYS A 23 -9.10 -16.37 -30.92
C CYS A 23 -8.10 -17.28 -30.18
N GLY A 24 -7.79 -18.42 -30.77
CA GLY A 24 -6.62 -19.23 -30.43
C GLY A 24 -5.38 -18.51 -30.92
N GLY A 25 -4.90 -17.53 -30.15
CA GLY A 25 -3.57 -16.97 -30.33
C GLY A 25 -2.51 -18.05 -30.04
N PRO A 26 -1.29 -17.90 -30.59
CA PRO A 26 -0.23 -18.88 -30.41
C PRO A 26 0.05 -19.10 -28.93
N ASN A 27 0.10 -20.36 -28.52
CA ASN A 27 0.65 -20.76 -27.22
C ASN A 27 2.10 -20.26 -27.15
N VAL A 28 2.30 -19.10 -26.57
CA VAL A 28 3.59 -18.75 -25.97
C VAL A 28 3.62 -19.56 -24.68
N PRO A 29 4.47 -20.60 -24.57
CA PRO A 29 4.64 -21.28 -23.31
C PRO A 29 5.45 -20.33 -22.43
N ASP A 30 4.76 -19.55 -21.60
CA ASP A 30 5.42 -18.83 -20.53
C ASP A 30 5.00 -19.41 -19.17
N SER A 31 6.04 -19.81 -18.44
CA SER A 31 6.09 -20.13 -17.02
C SER A 31 5.57 -21.50 -16.58
N THR A 32 6.54 -22.39 -16.33
CA THR A 32 6.52 -23.65 -15.58
C THR A 32 6.07 -23.51 -14.11
N THR A 33 4.95 -22.83 -13.84
CA THR A 33 4.46 -22.63 -12.46
C THR A 33 3.32 -23.61 -12.18
N THR A 34 3.59 -24.63 -11.37
CA THR A 34 2.54 -25.50 -10.82
C THR A 34 1.52 -24.63 -10.08
N PRO A 35 0.20 -24.81 -10.31
CA PRO A 35 -0.83 -24.06 -9.60
C PRO A 35 -0.65 -24.18 -8.08
N PRO A 36 -0.78 -23.08 -7.31
CA PRO A 36 -0.60 -23.14 -5.87
C PRO A 36 -1.69 -23.99 -5.22
N GLY A 37 -1.31 -24.90 -4.32
CA GLY A 37 -2.25 -25.79 -3.62
C GLY A 37 -3.01 -25.11 -2.48
N ASN A 38 -2.55 -23.95 -2.02
CA ASN A 38 -3.18 -23.14 -0.96
C ASN A 38 -2.75 -21.67 -1.05
N PHE A 39 -3.37 -20.81 -0.22
CA PHE A 39 -3.06 -19.38 -0.20
C PHE A 39 -1.59 -19.10 0.14
N LYS A 40 -0.97 -19.84 1.08
CA LYS A 40 0.43 -19.61 1.48
C LYS A 40 1.38 -19.83 0.29
N GLU A 41 1.16 -20.90 -0.47
CA GLU A 41 1.91 -21.17 -1.70
C GLU A 41 1.66 -20.12 -2.77
N ALA A 42 0.42 -19.65 -2.93
CA ALA A 42 0.10 -18.58 -3.87
C ALA A 42 0.88 -17.29 -3.54
N PHE A 43 0.91 -16.88 -2.27
CA PHE A 43 1.71 -15.74 -1.82
C PHE A 43 3.20 -15.94 -2.07
N ALA A 44 3.75 -17.12 -1.74
CA ALA A 44 5.16 -17.43 -1.96
C ALA A 44 5.55 -17.39 -3.45
N GLN A 45 4.67 -17.89 -4.34
CA GLN A 45 4.89 -17.81 -5.79
C GLN A 45 4.84 -16.38 -6.31
N LEU A 46 3.95 -15.53 -5.78
CA LEU A 46 3.88 -14.11 -6.13
C LEU A 46 5.12 -13.34 -5.62
N GLU A 47 5.57 -13.63 -4.41
CA GLU A 47 6.80 -13.10 -3.83
C GLU A 47 8.04 -13.51 -4.66
N ALA A 48 8.14 -14.78 -5.04
CA ALA A 48 9.26 -15.31 -5.85
C ALA A 48 9.33 -14.69 -7.25
N ARG A 49 8.17 -14.31 -7.81
CA ARG A 49 8.08 -13.61 -9.11
C ARG A 49 8.25 -12.08 -8.99
N GLY A 50 8.38 -11.56 -7.78
CA GLY A 50 8.47 -10.12 -7.52
C GLY A 50 7.13 -9.36 -7.72
N GLU A 51 6.02 -10.07 -7.85
CA GLU A 51 4.67 -9.48 -7.97
C GLU A 51 4.16 -8.96 -6.61
N LEU A 52 4.69 -9.51 -5.50
CA LEU A 52 4.41 -9.04 -4.15
C LEU A 52 5.71 -8.77 -3.37
N PRO A 53 5.70 -7.79 -2.45
CA PRO A 53 6.82 -7.60 -1.53
C PRO A 53 6.91 -8.79 -0.56
N VAL A 54 8.14 -9.21 -0.28
CA VAL A 54 8.43 -10.18 0.78
C VAL A 54 8.33 -9.46 2.12
N LEU A 55 7.37 -9.86 2.96
CA LEU A 55 7.16 -9.24 4.27
C LEU A 55 7.68 -10.12 5.41
N ASP A 56 8.20 -9.47 6.44
CA ASP A 56 8.51 -10.07 7.73
C ASP A 56 7.20 -10.52 8.39
N ARG A 57 7.10 -11.82 8.69
CA ARG A 57 5.95 -12.46 9.34
C ARG A 57 6.31 -13.03 10.71
N THR A 58 7.39 -12.57 11.34
CA THR A 58 7.76 -12.95 12.71
C THR A 58 6.69 -12.52 13.72
N ASP A 59 6.65 -13.20 14.86
CA ASP A 59 5.67 -12.93 15.92
C ASP A 59 6.02 -11.69 16.76
N THR A 60 7.14 -11.01 16.49
CA THR A 60 7.56 -9.80 17.20
C THR A 60 6.76 -8.59 16.71
N ILE A 61 6.36 -7.71 17.64
CA ILE A 61 5.66 -6.47 17.29
C ILE A 61 6.59 -5.54 16.50
N ALA A 62 7.83 -5.37 16.99
CA ALA A 62 8.82 -4.50 16.38
C ALA A 62 9.25 -4.96 14.97
N GLY A 63 9.27 -6.27 14.72
CA GLY A 63 9.80 -6.85 13.49
C GLY A 63 11.33 -6.82 13.42
N ILE A 64 11.85 -7.26 12.28
CA ILE A 64 13.30 -7.26 12.01
C ILE A 64 13.72 -5.86 11.52
N ASP A 65 14.66 -5.25 12.24
CA ASP A 65 15.40 -4.03 11.90
C ASP A 65 16.88 -4.30 12.19
N ALA A 66 17.56 -4.97 11.27
CA ALA A 66 18.93 -5.43 11.46
C ALA A 66 19.94 -4.28 11.39
N ASN A 67 19.62 -3.22 10.65
CA ASN A 67 20.49 -2.06 10.49
C ASN A 67 20.25 -0.97 11.56
N GLN A 68 19.28 -1.19 12.46
CA GLN A 68 18.95 -0.34 13.61
C GLN A 68 18.61 1.10 13.23
N ASN A 69 18.05 1.32 12.04
CA ASN A 69 17.66 2.64 11.58
C ASN A 69 16.23 3.03 12.00
N GLY A 70 15.58 2.15 12.78
CA GLY A 70 14.22 2.29 13.28
C GLY A 70 13.14 1.82 12.30
N VAL A 71 13.52 1.50 11.06
CA VAL A 71 12.62 1.01 10.00
C VAL A 71 12.76 -0.49 9.87
N ARG A 72 11.64 -1.21 9.79
CA ARG A 72 11.69 -2.64 9.50
C ARG A 72 12.27 -2.90 8.11
N ASP A 73 13.20 -3.85 8.01
CA ASP A 73 13.96 -4.14 6.80
C ASP A 73 13.06 -4.54 5.61
N ASP A 74 11.97 -5.26 5.86
CA ASP A 74 11.02 -5.70 4.83
C ASP A 74 10.25 -4.52 4.20
N ILE A 75 9.86 -3.55 5.03
CA ILE A 75 9.18 -2.33 4.57
C ILE A 75 10.19 -1.36 3.95
N GLU A 76 11.42 -1.29 4.47
CA GLU A 76 12.50 -0.53 3.85
C GLU A 76 12.78 -1.01 2.43
N ALA A 77 12.90 -2.32 2.21
CA ALA A 77 13.09 -2.90 0.90
C ALA A 77 11.94 -2.52 -0.06
N PHE A 78 10.70 -2.57 0.40
CA PHE A 78 9.54 -2.13 -0.38
C PHE A 78 9.58 -0.63 -0.71
N ILE A 79 9.86 0.24 0.26
CA ILE A 79 9.95 1.69 0.01
C ILE A 79 11.06 1.99 -1.00
N ASN A 80 12.19 1.28 -0.90
CA ASN A 80 13.30 1.41 -1.84
C ASN A 80 12.94 0.97 -3.26
N SER A 81 12.06 -0.01 -3.43
CA SER A 81 11.61 -0.47 -4.75
C SER A 81 10.60 0.47 -5.43
N LEU A 82 10.04 1.46 -4.71
CA LEU A 82 9.09 2.40 -5.29
C LEU A 82 9.78 3.40 -6.23
N PRO A 83 9.12 3.81 -7.34
CA PRO A 83 9.57 4.89 -8.22
C PRO A 83 9.30 6.28 -7.60
N ASP A 84 9.53 6.41 -6.29
CA ASP A 84 9.27 7.61 -5.51
C ASP A 84 10.57 8.43 -5.35
N THR A 85 10.43 9.75 -5.20
CA THR A 85 11.55 10.66 -4.96
C THR A 85 12.20 10.41 -3.59
N PRO A 86 13.46 10.86 -3.37
CA PRO A 86 14.11 10.73 -2.06
C PRO A 86 13.29 11.32 -0.89
N VAL A 87 12.61 12.46 -1.12
CA VAL A 87 11.74 13.10 -0.12
C VAL A 87 10.53 12.23 0.20
N GLN A 88 9.87 11.68 -0.82
CA GLN A 88 8.75 10.76 -0.62
C GLN A 88 9.19 9.52 0.16
N LYS A 89 10.30 8.88 -0.23
CA LYS A 89 10.85 7.71 0.48
C LYS A 89 11.18 8.03 1.94
N LYS A 90 11.84 9.17 2.21
CA LYS A 90 12.12 9.62 3.58
C LYS A 90 10.86 9.72 4.43
N ARG A 91 9.77 10.27 3.89
CA ARG A 91 8.51 10.42 4.61
C ARG A 91 7.79 9.08 4.83
N LEU A 92 7.92 8.14 3.89
CA LEU A 92 7.45 6.76 4.10
C LEU A 92 8.24 6.05 5.21
N TYR A 93 9.56 6.26 5.29
CA TYR A 93 10.37 5.75 6.41
C TYR A 93 9.88 6.32 7.73
N ASN A 94 9.69 7.65 7.82
CA ASN A 94 9.19 8.28 9.05
C ASN A 94 7.82 7.73 9.45
N LEU A 95 6.90 7.54 8.49
CA LEU A 95 5.60 6.94 8.74
C LEU A 95 5.70 5.51 9.28
N GLN A 96 6.55 4.68 8.67
CA GLN A 96 6.78 3.33 9.17
C GLN A 96 7.27 3.38 10.62
N ARG A 97 8.26 4.23 10.94
CA ARG A 97 8.79 4.35 12.31
C ARG A 97 7.72 4.77 13.30
N ALA A 98 6.93 5.78 12.95
CA ALA A 98 5.86 6.29 13.80
C ALA A 98 4.79 5.22 14.08
N LEU A 99 4.37 4.46 13.06
CA LEU A 99 3.42 3.36 13.22
C LEU A 99 3.99 2.19 14.02
N ASN A 100 5.26 1.84 13.81
CA ASN A 100 5.90 0.76 14.56
C ASN A 100 6.04 1.13 16.05
N ASN A 101 6.50 2.35 16.33
CA ASN A 101 6.67 2.85 17.69
C ASN A 101 5.33 3.02 18.42
N SER A 102 4.25 3.40 17.72
CA SER A 102 2.93 3.52 18.34
C SER A 102 2.39 2.19 18.86
N MET A 103 2.76 1.07 18.22
CA MET A 103 2.41 -0.28 18.70
C MET A 103 3.24 -0.73 19.90
N LEU A 104 4.35 -0.04 20.21
CA LEU A 104 5.29 -0.37 21.28
C LEU A 104 5.17 0.55 22.50
N VAL A 105 4.33 1.60 22.42
CA VAL A 105 4.17 2.59 23.48
C VAL A 105 3.52 1.98 24.73
N ASP A 106 3.91 2.45 25.91
CA ASP A 106 3.18 2.15 27.15
C ASP A 106 1.83 2.86 27.12
N LEU A 107 0.75 2.09 27.11
CA LEU A 107 -0.62 2.59 27.02
C LEU A 107 -1.10 3.27 28.31
N ASN A 108 -0.39 3.11 29.42
CA ASN A 108 -0.70 3.78 30.69
C ASN A 108 -0.03 5.16 30.81
N ASP A 109 1.02 5.40 30.04
CA ASP A 109 1.67 6.69 29.95
C ASP A 109 0.94 7.58 28.93
N LYS A 110 0.00 8.37 29.44
CA LYS A 110 -0.81 9.28 28.61
C LYS A 110 0.01 10.29 27.82
N TYR A 111 1.17 10.70 28.35
CA TYR A 111 2.03 11.65 27.66
C TYR A 111 2.68 10.97 26.45
N ARG A 112 3.31 9.81 26.66
CA ARG A 112 3.93 9.02 25.58
C ARG A 112 2.92 8.55 24.54
N LEU A 113 1.73 8.13 24.97
CA LEU A 113 0.64 7.75 24.09
C LEU A 113 0.22 8.92 23.18
N ARG A 114 0.11 10.13 23.74
CA ARG A 114 -0.22 11.33 22.96
C ARG A 114 0.91 11.73 22.02
N GLU A 115 2.18 11.60 22.44
CA GLU A 115 3.32 11.85 21.55
C GLU A 115 3.34 10.87 20.36
N ALA A 116 3.13 9.57 20.60
CA ALA A 116 3.04 8.59 19.52
C ALA A 116 1.90 8.92 18.54
N ALA A 117 0.75 9.36 19.03
CA ALA A 117 -0.36 9.81 18.20
C ALA A 117 -0.03 11.04 17.36
N ASN A 118 0.66 12.02 17.95
CA ASN A 118 1.12 13.20 17.24
C ASN A 118 2.14 12.83 16.16
N ASP A 119 3.05 11.91 16.44
CA ASP A 119 4.07 11.47 15.47
C ASP A 119 3.47 10.73 14.28
N VAL A 120 2.50 9.84 14.52
CA VAL A 120 1.73 9.19 13.45
C VAL A 120 0.97 10.25 12.63
N SER A 121 0.29 11.19 13.28
CA SER A 121 -0.44 12.26 12.59
C SER A 121 0.46 13.13 11.73
N ARG A 122 1.61 13.57 12.27
CA ARG A 122 2.62 14.35 11.52
C ARG A 122 3.13 13.57 10.32
N SER A 123 3.48 12.29 10.51
CA SER A 123 3.95 11.42 9.43
C SER A 123 2.94 11.27 8.31
N VAL A 124 1.67 11.01 8.65
CA VAL A 124 0.59 10.86 7.65
C VAL A 124 0.38 12.16 6.88
N THR A 125 0.37 13.31 7.55
CA THR A 125 0.31 14.63 6.89
C THR A 125 1.46 14.82 5.93
N CYS A 126 2.69 14.53 6.36
CA CYS A 126 3.87 14.72 5.51
C CYS A 126 3.88 13.78 4.31
N VAL A 127 3.48 12.52 4.47
CA VAL A 127 3.26 11.61 3.32
C VAL A 127 2.20 12.21 2.40
N SER A 128 1.04 12.61 2.90
CA SER A 128 -0.07 13.17 2.10
C SER A 128 0.36 14.34 1.21
N ILE A 129 1.08 15.32 1.75
CA ILE A 129 1.52 16.50 0.97
C ILE A 129 2.66 16.19 -0.03
N SER A 130 3.29 15.01 0.07
CA SER A 130 4.36 14.59 -0.83
C SER A 130 3.87 14.06 -2.18
N TYR A 131 2.59 13.72 -2.27
CA TYR A 131 2.00 13.15 -3.48
C TYR A 131 0.93 14.09 -4.00
N GLN A 132 1.15 14.63 -5.18
CA GLN A 132 0.21 15.54 -5.85
C GLN A 132 -0.96 14.78 -6.47
N ASP A 133 -0.72 13.54 -6.94
CA ASP A 133 -1.75 12.68 -7.51
C ASP A 133 -2.77 12.25 -6.43
N PRO A 134 -4.06 12.64 -6.55
CA PRO A 134 -5.09 12.25 -5.59
C PRO A 134 -5.30 10.74 -5.48
N ALA A 135 -4.96 9.96 -6.50
CA ALA A 135 -5.09 8.51 -6.46
C ALA A 135 -3.95 7.85 -5.66
N THR A 136 -2.71 8.32 -5.83
CA THR A 136 -1.54 7.79 -5.11
C THR A 136 -1.46 8.29 -3.67
N ARG A 137 -1.87 9.54 -3.41
CA ARG A 137 -1.78 10.20 -2.11
C ARG A 137 -2.31 9.38 -0.93
N PRO A 138 -3.56 8.86 -0.92
CA PRO A 138 -4.04 8.03 0.19
C PRO A 138 -3.45 6.62 0.17
N ARG A 139 -3.07 6.09 -1.01
CA ARG A 139 -2.63 4.70 -1.15
C ARG A 139 -1.31 4.44 -0.45
N ARG A 140 -0.37 5.39 -0.49
CA ARG A 140 0.97 5.20 0.07
C ARG A 140 0.94 5.04 1.60
N SER A 141 0.23 5.92 2.31
CA SER A 141 0.08 5.78 3.77
C SER A 141 -0.60 4.47 4.15
N LEU A 142 -1.68 4.11 3.43
CA LEU A 142 -2.43 2.88 3.66
C LEU A 142 -1.60 1.61 3.37
N GLN A 143 -0.71 1.64 2.38
CA GLN A 143 0.21 0.54 2.09
C GLN A 143 1.16 0.32 3.27
N ILE A 144 1.83 1.38 3.74
CA ILE A 144 2.74 1.29 4.88
C ILE A 144 2.02 0.82 6.15
N GLU A 145 0.82 1.34 6.42
CA GLU A 145 0.00 0.91 7.56
C GLU A 145 -0.32 -0.59 7.52
N LYS A 146 -0.82 -1.09 6.38
CA LYS A 146 -1.17 -2.51 6.21
C LYS A 146 0.04 -3.42 6.32
N MET A 147 1.17 -3.02 5.75
CA MET A 147 2.43 -3.78 5.83
C MET A 147 3.01 -3.77 7.25
N THR A 148 2.81 -2.68 7.99
CA THR A 148 3.25 -2.56 9.38
C THR A 148 2.45 -3.49 10.29
N ALA A 149 1.12 -3.54 10.14
CA ALA A 149 0.23 -4.39 10.95
C ALA A 149 -0.04 -5.79 10.34
N ASN A 150 0.88 -6.33 9.54
CA ASN A 150 0.66 -7.50 8.66
C ASN A 150 0.57 -8.88 9.36
N THR A 151 0.82 -8.97 10.67
CA THR A 151 0.67 -10.20 11.46
C THR A 151 -0.43 -10.05 12.50
N ARG A 152 -0.93 -11.17 13.03
CA ARG A 152 -1.99 -11.15 14.04
C ARG A 152 -1.57 -10.40 15.31
N GLN A 153 -0.32 -10.56 15.71
CA GLN A 153 0.28 -9.93 16.88
C GLN A 153 0.39 -8.41 16.68
N ARG A 154 0.90 -7.98 15.52
CA ARG A 154 1.02 -6.55 15.17
C ARG A 154 -0.36 -5.89 15.02
N TYR A 155 -1.29 -6.54 14.33
CA TYR A 155 -2.66 -6.04 14.23
C TYR A 155 -3.33 -5.87 15.60
N ARG A 156 -3.16 -6.83 16.53
CA ARG A 156 -3.66 -6.69 17.90
C ARG A 156 -3.01 -5.54 18.66
N ALA A 157 -1.69 -5.34 18.51
CA ALA A 157 -0.99 -4.21 19.12
C ALA A 157 -1.50 -2.86 18.57
N TYR A 158 -1.65 -2.76 17.26
CA TYR A 158 -2.23 -1.61 16.59
C TYR A 158 -3.66 -1.30 17.06
N MET A 159 -4.51 -2.32 17.20
CA MET A 159 -5.87 -2.16 17.73
C MET A 159 -5.88 -1.71 19.20
N LYS A 160 -4.97 -2.20 20.03
CA LYS A 160 -4.84 -1.75 21.43
C LYS A 160 -4.44 -0.27 21.50
N TYR A 161 -3.46 0.13 20.71
CA TYR A 161 -3.05 1.53 20.59
C TYR A 161 -4.23 2.42 20.15
N ASN A 162 -4.94 2.06 19.07
CA ASN A 162 -6.11 2.81 18.60
C ASN A 162 -7.23 2.86 19.64
N SER A 163 -7.48 1.76 20.36
CA SER A 163 -8.45 1.71 21.44
C SER A 163 -8.08 2.62 22.60
N ALA A 164 -6.79 2.75 22.93
CA ALA A 164 -6.31 3.64 24.00
C ALA A 164 -6.48 5.12 23.64
N LEU A 165 -6.52 5.45 22.36
CA LEU A 165 -6.79 6.81 21.86
C LEU A 165 -8.27 7.13 21.70
N ASN A 166 -9.17 6.16 21.88
CA ASN A 166 -10.60 6.38 21.68
C ASN A 166 -11.12 7.52 22.57
N GLY A 167 -11.91 8.43 21.98
CA GLY A 167 -12.42 9.63 22.66
C GLY A 167 -11.41 10.79 22.80
N SER A 168 -10.17 10.64 22.32
CA SER A 168 -9.19 11.73 22.31
C SER A 168 -9.47 12.75 21.20
N VAL A 169 -9.18 14.02 21.47
CA VAL A 169 -9.23 15.10 20.48
C VAL A 169 -7.81 15.52 20.09
N PHE A 170 -7.59 15.67 18.78
CA PHE A 170 -6.33 16.10 18.18
C PHE A 170 -6.56 17.30 17.28
N SER A 171 -5.61 18.22 17.28
CA SER A 171 -5.58 19.32 16.32
C SER A 171 -4.93 18.83 15.03
N MET A 172 -5.41 19.34 13.89
CA MET A 172 -4.78 19.05 12.62
C MET A 172 -3.35 19.61 12.60
N VAL A 173 -2.40 18.79 12.15
CA VAL A 173 -1.00 19.18 12.00
C VAL A 173 -0.87 20.12 10.79
N PRO A 174 -0.28 21.32 10.92
CA PRO A 174 -0.06 22.19 9.77
C PRO A 174 1.09 21.68 8.90
N ASP A 175 0.99 21.87 7.59
CA ASP A 175 1.99 21.41 6.60
C ASP A 175 3.40 21.95 6.84
N SER A 176 3.51 23.12 7.50
CA SER A 176 4.79 23.75 7.87
C SER A 176 5.65 22.89 8.81
N VAL A 177 5.07 21.86 9.43
CA VAL A 177 5.80 20.91 10.29
C VAL A 177 6.71 19.99 9.48
N CYS A 178 6.38 19.67 8.23
CA CYS A 178 7.06 18.62 7.48
C CYS A 178 8.55 18.89 7.22
N PRO A 179 8.97 20.09 6.81
CA PRO A 179 10.40 20.40 6.69
C PRO A 179 11.19 20.30 8.00
N MET A 180 10.53 20.43 9.16
CA MET A 180 11.16 20.25 10.48
C MET A 180 11.22 18.78 10.89
N TYR A 181 10.19 18.01 10.51
CA TYR A 181 10.08 16.58 10.76
C TYR A 181 11.01 15.74 9.86
N ASP A 182 11.39 16.31 8.71
CA ASP A 182 12.34 15.75 7.77
C ASP A 182 13.80 16.09 8.13
N LYS A 183 14.11 16.72 9.27
CA LYS A 183 15.49 17.02 9.69
C LYS A 183 16.17 15.80 10.32
#